data_AF-A0A254Q5V5-F1
#
_entry.id   AF-A0A254Q5V5-F1
#
_cell.length_a   1.000
_cell.length_b   1.000
_cell.length_c   1.000
_cell.angle_alpha   90.00
_cell.angle_beta   90.00
_cell.angle_gamma   90.00
#
_symmetry.space_group_name_H-M   'P 1'
#
loop_
_entity.id
_entity.type
_entity.pdbx_description
1 polymer ?
#
loop_
_entity_poly.entity_id
_entity_poly.type
_entity_poly.pdbx_seq_one_letter_code
_entity_poly.pdbx_strand_id
1 'polypeptide(L)'
;MLQFVREISISIVLQTASSARRGFLFKLAAGFSKEINPLSGMSVNLVLVDQWLAELKSDLEHTVFESESDSLSHAFAEILAVTRLNLTGNAVEEDAELISLDFREERGWGFAWNHLQSPVEMLVKHSHYLEGFLAVPEDASLCKVEFVWLRTQDCETDFAHEGFKILKNLAAKNFEELQSKLALHQGGELDSDSFLAEIHIHNLSKGYSLTL
;
A
#
# COMPACT_ATOMS: atom_id res chain seq x y z
N MET A 1 -2.68 -26.26 1.34
CA MET A 1 -2.12 -25.10 0.61
C MET A 1 -1.29 -24.28 1.59
N LEU A 2 -0.05 -23.91 1.26
CA LEU A 2 0.81 -23.08 2.09
C LEU A 2 0.93 -21.70 1.45
N GLN A 3 0.72 -20.65 2.25
CA GLN A 3 0.97 -19.27 1.87
C GLN A 3 2.28 -18.78 2.48
N PHE A 4 3.04 -18.00 1.73
CA PHE A 4 4.26 -17.37 2.22
C PHE A 4 4.47 -16.01 1.55
N VAL A 5 5.27 -15.15 2.19
CA VAL A 5 5.57 -13.80 1.72
C VAL A 5 7.08 -13.63 1.59
N ARG A 6 7.52 -13.01 0.51
CA ARG A 6 8.90 -12.58 0.30
C ARG A 6 8.96 -11.08 0.15
N GLU A 7 9.93 -10.46 0.80
CA GLU A 7 10.11 -9.01 0.78
C GLU A 7 11.47 -8.64 0.18
N ILE A 8 11.48 -7.67 -0.71
CA ILE A 8 12.69 -7.04 -1.26
C ILE A 8 12.57 -5.52 -1.27
N SER A 9 13.71 -4.82 -1.21
CA SER A 9 13.76 -3.37 -1.44
C SER A 9 13.93 -3.07 -2.93
N ILE A 10 13.18 -2.11 -3.47
CA ILE A 10 13.22 -1.69 -4.88
C ILE A 10 13.22 -0.16 -4.95
N SER A 11 14.12 0.42 -5.73
CA SER A 11 14.19 1.86 -6.01
C SER A 11 13.53 2.20 -7.34
N ILE A 12 12.33 2.78 -7.32
CA ILE A 12 11.58 3.09 -8.55
C ILE A 12 11.63 4.59 -8.82
N VAL A 13 11.89 4.97 -10.07
CA VAL A 13 11.85 6.37 -10.52
C VAL A 13 10.52 6.66 -11.21
N LEU A 14 9.81 7.66 -10.69
CA LEU A 14 8.58 8.18 -11.25
C LEU A 14 8.83 9.53 -11.91
N GLN A 15 8.17 9.78 -13.03
CA GLN A 15 8.14 11.07 -13.70
C GLN A 15 6.70 11.53 -13.87
N THR A 16 6.35 12.70 -13.32
CA THR A 16 5.02 13.30 -13.47
C THR A 16 4.86 14.02 -14.81
N ALA A 17 3.64 14.38 -15.17
CA ALA A 17 3.34 15.19 -16.36
C ALA A 17 4.11 16.53 -16.41
N SER A 18 4.34 17.14 -15.24
CA SER A 18 5.20 18.33 -15.08
C SER A 18 6.70 18.08 -15.30
N SER A 19 7.10 16.89 -15.76
CA SER A 19 8.48 16.44 -15.93
C SER A 19 9.30 16.39 -14.63
N ALA A 20 8.64 16.45 -13.47
CA ALA A 20 9.31 16.29 -12.19
C ALA A 20 9.66 14.81 -11.98
N ARG A 21 10.96 14.52 -11.82
CA ARG A 21 11.45 13.18 -11.52
C ARG A 21 11.62 12.99 -10.02
N ARG A 22 11.08 11.89 -9.49
CA ARG A 22 11.16 11.53 -8.07
C ARG A 22 11.50 10.05 -7.93
N GLY A 23 12.54 9.76 -7.16
CA GLY A 23 12.89 8.39 -6.77
C GLY A 23 12.19 8.00 -5.48
N PHE A 24 11.67 6.78 -5.45
CA PHE A 24 11.01 6.18 -4.29
C PHE A 24 11.70 4.87 -3.93
N LEU A 25 11.93 4.67 -2.63
CA LEU A 25 12.44 3.41 -2.10
C LEU A 25 11.29 2.61 -1.49
N PHE A 26 10.81 1.60 -2.21
CA PHE A 26 9.76 0.73 -1.74
C PHE A 26 10.31 -0.57 -1.15
N LYS A 27 9.62 -1.08 -0.14
CA LYS A 27 9.62 -2.49 0.25
C LYS A 27 8.47 -3.17 -0.49
N LEU A 28 8.80 -4.04 -1.44
CA LEU A 28 7.83 -4.91 -2.11
C LEU A 28 7.71 -6.20 -1.31
N ALA A 29 6.53 -6.46 -0.75
CA ALA A 29 6.15 -7.75 -0.22
C ALA A 29 5.25 -8.49 -1.22
N ALA A 30 5.72 -9.60 -1.76
CA ALA A 30 4.98 -10.47 -2.67
C ALA A 30 4.57 -11.76 -1.95
N GLY A 31 3.27 -12.04 -1.95
CA GLY A 31 2.67 -13.23 -1.34
C GLY A 31 2.33 -14.27 -2.38
N PHE A 32 2.66 -15.52 -2.11
CA PHE A 32 2.39 -16.65 -2.99
C PHE A 32 1.72 -17.79 -2.23
N SER A 33 1.00 -18.63 -2.97
CA SER A 33 0.34 -19.81 -2.46
C SER A 33 0.57 -21.01 -3.37
N LYS A 34 0.83 -22.19 -2.79
CA LYS A 34 0.97 -23.45 -3.54
C LYS A 34 0.56 -24.64 -2.68
N GLU A 35 0.06 -25.70 -3.31
CA GLU A 35 -0.16 -26.98 -2.62
C GLU A 35 1.17 -27.60 -2.17
N ILE A 36 1.18 -28.18 -0.96
CA ILE A 36 2.39 -28.82 -0.45
C ILE A 36 2.53 -30.17 -1.14
N ASN A 37 3.67 -30.40 -1.79
CA ASN A 37 3.96 -31.70 -2.34
C ASN A 37 4.14 -32.72 -1.18
N PRO A 38 3.31 -33.78 -1.12
CA PRO A 38 3.32 -34.70 0.02
C PRO A 38 4.59 -35.56 0.10
N LEU A 39 5.36 -35.66 -0.98
CA LEU A 39 6.60 -36.47 -1.05
C LEU A 39 7.84 -35.66 -0.67
N SER A 40 7.90 -34.37 -1.01
CA SER A 40 9.04 -33.51 -0.70
C SER A 40 8.82 -32.60 0.51
N GLY A 41 7.58 -32.42 0.95
CA GLY A 41 7.22 -31.45 2.00
C GLY A 41 7.43 -29.98 1.59
N MET A 42 7.76 -29.73 0.33
CA MET A 42 8.02 -28.39 -0.20
C MET A 42 6.76 -27.82 -0.87
N SER A 43 6.52 -26.52 -0.70
CA SER A 43 5.51 -25.77 -1.47
C SER A 43 6.10 -25.29 -2.79
N VAL A 44 6.95 -24.26 -2.74
CA VAL A 44 7.69 -23.71 -3.88
C VAL A 44 9.18 -23.63 -3.55
N ASN A 45 10.03 -23.70 -4.57
CA ASN A 45 11.46 -23.47 -4.40
C ASN A 45 11.72 -21.98 -4.14
N LEU A 46 12.08 -21.64 -2.90
CA LEU A 46 12.30 -20.26 -2.48
C LEU A 46 13.46 -19.59 -3.22
N VAL A 47 14.44 -20.35 -3.71
CA VAL A 47 15.54 -19.83 -4.53
C VAL A 47 15.02 -19.32 -5.87
N LEU A 48 14.02 -19.97 -6.46
CA LEU A 48 13.38 -19.51 -7.70
C LEU A 48 12.59 -18.23 -7.45
N VAL A 49 11.84 -18.15 -6.35
CA VAL A 49 11.11 -16.92 -5.99
C VAL A 49 12.06 -15.75 -5.80
N ASP A 50 13.18 -15.96 -5.12
CA ASP A 50 14.19 -14.92 -4.93
C ASP A 50 14.82 -14.49 -6.27
N GLN A 51 14.97 -15.42 -7.23
CA GLN A 51 15.41 -15.10 -8.59
C GLN A 51 14.37 -14.26 -9.35
N TRP A 52 13.08 -14.64 -9.34
CA TRP A 52 12.02 -13.87 -9.99
C TRP A 52 11.93 -12.45 -9.45
N LEU A 53 12.05 -12.30 -8.12
CA LEU A 53 12.05 -11.00 -7.46
C LEU A 53 13.29 -10.18 -7.81
N ALA A 54 14.45 -10.81 -7.98
CA ALA A 54 15.68 -10.13 -8.40
C ALA A 54 15.61 -9.65 -9.87
N GLU A 55 15.05 -10.46 -10.76
CA GLU A 55 14.81 -10.11 -12.17
C GLU A 55 13.80 -8.96 -12.27
N LEU A 56 12.64 -9.10 -11.62
CA LEU A 56 11.64 -8.04 -11.52
C LEU A 56 12.25 -6.75 -10.96
N LYS A 57 13.02 -6.84 -9.87
CA LYS A 57 13.70 -5.68 -9.29
C LYS A 57 14.57 -5.00 -10.33
N SER A 58 15.40 -5.75 -11.05
CA SER A 58 16.25 -5.18 -12.10
C SER A 58 15.41 -4.45 -13.14
N ASP A 59 14.31 -5.04 -13.60
CA ASP A 59 13.44 -4.42 -14.62
C ASP A 59 12.79 -3.13 -14.11
N LEU A 60 12.23 -3.15 -12.89
CA LEU A 60 11.59 -1.99 -12.29
C LEU A 60 12.56 -0.84 -11.99
N GLU A 61 13.80 -1.13 -11.55
CA GLU A 61 14.81 -0.12 -11.24
C GLU A 61 15.41 0.54 -12.50
N HIS A 62 15.36 -0.13 -13.65
CA HIS A 62 15.81 0.42 -14.94
C HIS A 62 14.69 1.11 -15.72
N THR A 63 13.44 1.01 -15.26
CA THR A 63 12.27 1.62 -15.90
C THR A 63 11.94 2.96 -15.25
N VAL A 64 11.65 3.96 -16.08
CA VAL A 64 11.04 5.22 -15.62
C VAL A 64 9.55 5.11 -15.89
N PHE A 65 8.76 5.14 -14.83
CA PHE A 65 7.29 5.11 -14.93
C PHE A 65 6.78 6.54 -15.07
N GLU A 66 6.07 6.79 -16.17
CA GLU A 66 5.53 8.11 -16.49
C GLU A 66 4.07 8.19 -16.06
N SER A 67 3.72 9.21 -15.28
CA SER A 67 2.32 9.53 -15.00
C SER A 67 1.84 10.57 -15.99
N GLU A 68 0.66 10.35 -16.57
CA GLU A 68 -0.02 11.31 -17.44
C GLU A 68 -0.50 12.56 -16.68
N SER A 69 -0.46 12.53 -15.34
CA SER A 69 -0.83 13.65 -14.48
C SER A 69 0.26 13.95 -13.44
N ASP A 70 0.00 14.96 -12.60
CA ASP A 70 0.81 15.22 -11.41
C ASP A 70 0.49 14.28 -10.23
N SER A 71 -0.61 13.53 -10.31
CA SER A 71 -0.90 12.44 -9.39
C SER A 71 0.00 11.24 -9.69
N LEU A 72 0.43 10.53 -8.66
CA LEU A 72 1.21 9.30 -8.82
C LEU A 72 0.32 8.07 -8.95
N SER A 73 -1.01 8.23 -8.88
CA SER A 73 -1.94 7.11 -8.85
C SER A 73 -1.87 6.24 -10.10
N HIS A 74 -1.66 6.83 -11.29
CA HIS A 74 -1.50 6.09 -12.54
C HIS A 74 -0.18 5.33 -12.59
N ALA A 75 0.92 5.98 -12.21
CA ALA A 75 2.21 5.31 -12.13
C ALA A 75 2.19 4.12 -11.14
N PHE A 76 1.52 4.26 -9.99
CA PHE A 76 1.36 3.14 -9.05
C PHE A 76 0.55 1.99 -9.63
N ALA A 77 -0.55 2.29 -10.35
CA ALA A 77 -1.35 1.27 -11.02
C ALA A 77 -0.55 0.54 -12.10
N GLU A 78 0.28 1.26 -12.87
CA GLU A 78 1.17 0.68 -13.88
C GLU A 78 2.23 -0.22 -13.25
N ILE A 79 2.94 0.25 -12.22
CA ILE A 79 3.92 -0.55 -11.48
C ILE A 79 3.29 -1.84 -10.97
N LEU A 80 2.10 -1.72 -10.36
CA LEU A 80 1.37 -2.86 -9.84
C LEU A 80 0.98 -3.85 -10.95
N ALA A 81 0.51 -3.35 -12.10
CA ALA A 81 0.13 -4.17 -13.25
C ALA A 81 1.33 -4.94 -13.83
N VAL A 82 2.46 -4.27 -14.05
CA VAL A 82 3.71 -4.87 -14.54
C VAL A 82 4.23 -5.93 -13.56
N THR A 83 4.27 -5.59 -12.28
CA THR A 83 4.68 -6.49 -11.19
C THR A 83 3.81 -7.74 -11.14
N ARG A 84 2.48 -7.55 -11.18
CA ARG A 84 1.53 -8.66 -11.15
C ARG A 84 1.69 -9.55 -12.37
N LEU A 85 1.76 -8.97 -13.56
CA LEU A 85 1.90 -9.74 -14.81
C LEU A 85 3.16 -10.61 -14.79
N ASN A 86 4.30 -10.03 -14.40
CA ASN A 86 5.58 -10.74 -14.32
C ASN A 86 5.53 -11.89 -13.29
N LEU A 87 5.17 -11.58 -12.04
CA LEU A 87 5.19 -12.58 -10.97
C LEU A 87 4.09 -13.65 -11.13
N THR A 88 2.96 -13.31 -11.76
CA THR A 88 1.93 -14.30 -12.08
C THR A 88 2.41 -15.25 -13.17
N GLY A 89 3.08 -14.74 -14.21
CA GLY A 89 3.67 -15.58 -15.26
C GLY A 89 4.64 -16.61 -14.68
N ASN A 90 5.60 -16.13 -13.86
CA ASN A 90 6.56 -17.00 -13.19
C ASN A 90 5.92 -17.99 -12.21
N ALA A 91 4.92 -17.56 -11.43
CA ALA A 91 4.22 -18.42 -10.48
C ALA A 91 3.48 -19.56 -11.19
N VAL A 92 2.83 -19.28 -12.33
CA VAL A 92 2.09 -20.28 -13.12
C VAL A 92 3.02 -21.38 -13.65
N GLU A 93 4.25 -21.04 -14.05
CA GLU A 93 5.23 -22.04 -14.51
C GLU A 93 5.62 -23.05 -13.41
N GLU A 94 5.48 -22.65 -12.15
CA GLU A 94 5.74 -23.48 -10.98
C GLU A 94 4.46 -23.96 -10.30
N ASP A 95 3.29 -23.99 -10.96
CA ASP A 95 2.02 -24.39 -10.35
C ASP A 95 1.74 -23.66 -9.02
N ALA A 96 2.15 -22.39 -8.92
CA ALA A 96 1.93 -21.51 -7.79
C ALA A 96 0.98 -20.37 -8.18
N GLU A 97 0.41 -19.72 -7.16
CA GLU A 97 -0.49 -18.59 -7.32
C GLU A 97 0.08 -17.36 -6.62
N LEU A 98 0.10 -16.22 -7.31
CA LEU A 98 0.36 -14.93 -6.69
C LEU A 98 -0.91 -14.47 -5.96
N ILE A 99 -0.83 -14.26 -4.64
CA ILE A 99 -1.99 -13.93 -3.80
C ILE A 99 -2.02 -12.48 -3.32
N SER A 100 -0.88 -11.80 -3.28
CA SER A 100 -0.79 -10.41 -2.83
C SER A 100 0.48 -9.69 -3.27
N LEU A 101 0.38 -8.38 -3.42
CA LEU A 101 1.48 -7.44 -3.60
C LEU A 101 1.27 -6.25 -2.66
N ASP A 102 2.31 -5.83 -1.94
CA ASP A 102 2.26 -4.64 -1.07
C ASP A 102 3.57 -3.86 -1.22
N PHE A 103 3.49 -2.67 -1.81
CA PHE A 103 4.57 -1.71 -1.91
C PHE A 103 4.46 -0.71 -0.76
N ARG A 104 5.48 -0.67 0.10
CA ARG A 104 5.53 0.22 1.25
C ARG A 104 6.74 1.13 1.18
N GLU A 105 6.52 2.44 1.26
CA GLU A 105 7.57 3.45 1.34
C GLU A 105 7.69 3.97 2.78
N GLU A 106 8.91 4.24 3.23
CA GLU A 106 9.19 4.54 4.65
C GLU A 106 8.50 5.80 5.18
N ARG A 107 8.19 6.77 4.31
CA ARG A 107 7.51 8.03 4.67
C ARG A 107 5.99 7.87 4.71
N GLY A 108 5.48 6.65 4.58
CA GLY A 108 4.08 6.32 4.81
C GLY A 108 3.20 6.37 3.57
N TRP A 109 3.81 6.27 2.39
CA TRP A 109 3.11 5.99 1.14
C TRP A 109 3.12 4.49 0.87
N GLY A 110 2.06 3.96 0.28
CA GLY A 110 2.08 2.60 -0.21
C GLY A 110 0.91 2.31 -1.12
N PHE A 111 1.01 1.18 -1.81
CA PHE A 111 -0.08 0.65 -2.59
C PHE A 111 -0.03 -0.87 -2.61
N ALA A 112 -1.20 -1.49 -2.66
CA ALA A 112 -1.32 -2.92 -2.51
C ALA A 112 -2.43 -3.51 -3.38
N TRP A 113 -2.32 -4.81 -3.60
CA TRP A 113 -3.32 -5.63 -4.26
C TRP A 113 -3.32 -7.03 -3.65
N ASN A 114 -4.47 -7.69 -3.64
CA ASN A 114 -4.61 -9.10 -3.34
C ASN A 114 -5.59 -9.78 -4.29
N HIS A 115 -5.55 -11.11 -4.32
CA HIS A 115 -6.37 -11.94 -5.22
C HIS A 115 -7.89 -11.84 -5.03
N LEU A 116 -8.38 -11.20 -3.97
CA LEU A 116 -9.81 -10.91 -3.78
C LEU A 116 -10.25 -9.65 -4.54
N GLN A 117 -9.30 -8.81 -4.94
CA GLN A 117 -9.53 -7.56 -5.67
C GLN A 117 -9.52 -7.80 -7.18
N SER A 118 -10.33 -7.01 -7.90
CA SER A 118 -10.32 -6.98 -9.36
C SER A 118 -8.93 -6.58 -9.90
N PRO A 119 -8.54 -7.01 -11.12
CA PRO A 119 -7.26 -6.66 -11.70
C PRO A 119 -7.00 -5.15 -11.88
N VAL A 120 -8.04 -4.33 -11.89
CA VAL A 120 -7.94 -2.87 -12.04
C VAL A 120 -8.04 -2.12 -10.70
N GLU A 121 -8.39 -2.83 -9.63
CA GLU A 121 -8.47 -2.28 -8.28
C GLU A 121 -7.09 -2.27 -7.61
N MET A 122 -6.89 -1.28 -6.76
CA MET A 122 -5.68 -1.11 -5.97
C MET A 122 -6.04 -0.45 -4.64
N LEU A 123 -5.41 -0.90 -3.55
CA LEU A 123 -5.43 -0.17 -2.30
C LEU A 123 -4.32 0.89 -2.33
N VAL A 124 -4.66 2.14 -2.02
CA VAL A 124 -3.69 3.22 -1.83
C VAL A 124 -3.62 3.55 -0.34
N LYS A 125 -2.41 3.49 0.23
CA LYS A 125 -2.15 3.72 1.64
C LYS A 125 -1.41 5.05 1.80
N HIS A 126 -1.93 5.92 2.66
CA HIS A 126 -1.27 7.17 3.00
C HIS A 126 -1.30 7.45 4.50
N SER A 127 -0.14 7.74 5.06
CA SER A 127 0.04 8.01 6.49
C SER A 127 0.16 9.50 6.80
N HIS A 128 -0.47 9.91 7.89
CA HIS A 128 -0.33 11.23 8.47
C HIS A 128 0.13 11.09 9.92
N TYR A 129 1.06 11.96 10.31
CA TYR A 129 1.53 12.05 11.69
C TYR A 129 0.81 13.22 12.36
N LEU A 130 0.22 12.92 13.51
CA LEU A 130 -0.52 13.87 14.31
C LEU A 130 0.19 14.01 15.65
N GLU A 131 0.74 15.20 15.85
CA GLU A 131 1.35 15.63 17.09
C GLU A 131 0.34 16.40 17.92
N GLY A 132 0.41 16.25 19.24
CA GLY A 132 -0.29 17.18 20.13
C GLY A 132 -1.80 16.98 20.20
N PHE A 133 -2.27 15.73 20.23
CA PHE A 133 -3.48 15.47 20.98
C PHE A 133 -3.18 15.92 22.40
N LEU A 134 -3.78 17.03 22.86
CA LEU A 134 -4.53 17.09 24.11
C LEU A 134 -4.68 18.49 24.70
N ALA A 135 -5.78 18.65 25.41
CA ALA A 135 -6.10 19.79 26.26
C ALA A 135 -5.13 19.98 27.45
N VAL A 136 -4.22 19.03 27.70
CA VAL A 136 -3.22 19.06 28.79
C VAL A 136 -1.86 18.54 28.27
N PRO A 137 -0.73 19.25 28.52
CA PRO A 137 0.61 18.87 28.01
C PRO A 137 1.13 17.50 28.45
N GLU A 138 0.67 16.98 29.58
CA GLU A 138 1.13 15.72 30.18
C GLU A 138 0.64 14.48 29.42
N ASP A 139 -0.44 14.62 28.64
CA ASP A 139 -1.02 13.52 27.87
C ASP A 139 -0.50 13.46 26.43
N ALA A 140 0.38 14.41 26.02
CA ALA A 140 0.81 14.58 24.64
C ALA A 140 1.17 13.24 23.98
N SER A 141 0.40 12.89 22.95
CA SER A 141 0.53 11.62 22.25
C SER A 141 0.86 11.88 20.78
N LEU A 142 1.82 11.13 20.26
CA LEU A 142 2.11 11.04 18.84
C LEU A 142 1.29 9.90 18.24
N CYS A 143 0.45 10.20 17.26
CA CYS A 143 -0.28 9.18 16.51
C CYS A 143 0.12 9.19 15.04
N LYS A 144 0.19 8.00 14.44
CA LYS A 144 0.21 7.82 12.98
C LYS A 144 -1.19 7.35 12.58
N VAL A 145 -1.84 8.07 11.68
CA VAL A 145 -3.11 7.68 11.06
C VAL A 145 -2.83 7.29 9.61
N GLU A 146 -3.10 6.06 9.24
CA GLU A 146 -2.99 5.56 7.88
C GLU A 146 -4.40 5.38 7.30
N PHE A 147 -4.66 6.05 6.18
CA PHE A 147 -5.88 5.87 5.41
C PHE A 147 -5.60 4.85 4.30
N VAL A 148 -6.46 3.85 4.18
CA VAL A 148 -6.41 2.83 3.13
C VAL A 148 -7.62 3.02 2.22
N TRP A 149 -7.37 3.50 1.02
CA TRP A 149 -8.39 3.79 0.02
C TRP A 149 -8.47 2.65 -0.98
N LEU A 150 -9.67 2.15 -1.27
CA LEU A 150 -9.88 1.35 -2.48
C LEU A 150 -10.03 2.30 -3.66
N ARG A 151 -9.02 2.32 -4.51
CA ARG A 151 -8.96 3.14 -5.72
C ARG A 151 -9.71 2.46 -6.86
N THR A 152 -10.62 3.21 -7.48
CA THR A 152 -11.27 2.84 -8.73
C THR A 152 -10.34 2.99 -9.93
N GLN A 153 -10.74 2.41 -11.06
CA GLN A 153 -9.97 2.48 -12.30
C GLN A 153 -9.86 3.93 -12.80
N ASP A 154 -8.72 4.29 -13.41
CA ASP A 154 -8.45 5.58 -14.06
C ASP A 154 -8.74 6.83 -13.20
N CYS A 155 -8.58 6.67 -11.88
CA CYS A 155 -8.75 7.73 -10.90
C CYS A 155 -7.43 8.49 -10.66
N GLU A 156 -7.52 9.82 -10.67
CA GLU A 156 -6.43 10.79 -10.46
C GLU A 156 -6.43 11.45 -9.08
N THR A 157 -7.27 10.97 -8.17
CA THR A 157 -7.41 11.55 -6.83
C THR A 157 -6.09 11.58 -6.07
N ASP A 158 -5.81 12.73 -5.46
CA ASP A 158 -4.74 12.87 -4.47
C ASP A 158 -5.21 12.37 -3.10
N PHE A 159 -5.03 11.06 -2.86
CA PHE A 159 -5.44 10.40 -1.63
C PHE A 159 -4.76 10.95 -0.37
N ALA A 160 -3.56 11.53 -0.50
CA ALA A 160 -2.90 12.21 0.60
C ALA A 160 -3.63 13.50 0.98
N HIS A 161 -4.08 14.25 -0.03
CA HIS A 161 -4.88 15.45 0.19
C HIS A 161 -6.25 15.13 0.77
N GLU A 162 -6.92 14.07 0.31
CA GLU A 162 -8.22 13.64 0.86
C GLU A 162 -8.11 13.20 2.32
N GLY A 163 -7.09 12.40 2.67
CA GLY A 163 -6.80 12.04 4.05
C GLY A 163 -6.53 13.27 4.94
N PHE A 164 -5.79 14.25 4.42
CA PHE A 164 -5.56 15.50 5.14
C PHE A 164 -6.84 16.33 5.36
N LYS A 165 -7.73 16.41 4.36
CA LYS A 165 -9.04 17.09 4.51
C LYS A 165 -9.87 16.50 5.63
N ILE A 166 -9.93 15.16 5.72
CA ILE A 166 -10.61 14.47 6.82
C ILE A 166 -10.01 14.94 8.15
N LEU A 167 -8.70 14.77 8.33
CA LEU A 167 -8.02 15.09 9.59
C LEU A 167 -8.20 16.55 10.02
N LYS A 168 -8.09 17.49 9.08
CA LYS A 168 -8.23 18.93 9.33
C LYS A 168 -9.58 19.29 9.95
N ASN A 169 -10.64 18.56 9.60
CA ASN A 169 -12.01 18.86 10.04
C ASN A 169 -12.40 18.13 11.34
N LEU A 170 -11.63 17.15 11.82
CA LEU A 170 -12.01 16.38 13.01
C LEU A 170 -11.95 17.22 14.29
N ALA A 171 -10.99 18.14 14.42
CA ALA A 171 -10.77 18.92 15.64
C ALA A 171 -10.83 18.06 16.93
N ALA A 172 -10.21 16.87 16.90
CA ALA A 172 -10.22 15.93 18.02
C ALA A 172 -9.32 16.44 19.16
N LYS A 173 -9.82 16.39 20.40
CA LYS A 173 -9.11 16.88 21.58
C LYS A 173 -8.37 15.77 22.33
N ASN A 174 -8.67 14.51 22.06
CA ASN A 174 -8.00 13.35 22.66
C ASN A 174 -8.08 12.15 21.70
N PHE A 175 -7.42 11.05 22.07
CA PHE A 175 -7.36 9.84 21.24
C PHE A 175 -8.73 9.18 21.04
N GLU A 176 -9.57 9.13 22.08
CA GLU A 176 -10.91 8.52 21.99
C GLU A 176 -11.83 9.32 21.06
N GLU A 177 -11.74 10.65 21.12
CA GLU A 177 -12.45 11.55 20.22
C GLU A 177 -11.93 11.42 18.79
N LEU A 178 -10.61 11.29 18.59
CA LEU A 178 -10.03 11.01 17.27
C LEU A 178 -10.60 9.70 16.70
N GLN A 179 -10.58 8.62 17.48
CA GLN A 179 -11.09 7.32 17.08
C GLN A 179 -12.57 7.41 16.69
N SER A 180 -13.40 7.95 17.58
CA SER A 180 -14.85 8.04 17.36
C SER A 180 -15.20 8.88 16.14
N LYS A 181 -14.48 9.98 15.89
CA LYS A 181 -14.72 10.82 14.72
C LYS A 181 -14.21 10.18 13.43
N LEU A 182 -13.02 9.56 13.45
CA LEU A 182 -12.49 8.84 12.27
C LEU A 182 -13.39 7.66 11.88
N ALA A 183 -13.98 6.96 12.83
CA ALA A 183 -14.89 5.85 12.56
C ALA A 183 -16.11 6.29 11.72
N LEU A 184 -16.53 7.56 11.80
CA LEU A 184 -17.64 8.10 11.00
C LEU A 184 -17.27 8.30 9.52
N HIS A 185 -15.99 8.26 9.17
CA HIS A 185 -15.50 8.41 7.80
C HIS A 185 -15.26 7.08 7.08
N GLN A 186 -15.26 5.96 7.80
CA GLN A 186 -15.07 4.65 7.20
C GLN A 186 -16.19 4.35 6.20
N GLY A 187 -15.82 3.80 5.03
CA GLY A 187 -16.74 3.57 3.92
C GLY A 187 -17.16 4.85 3.19
N GLY A 188 -16.57 6.00 3.54
CA GLY A 188 -16.80 7.26 2.85
C GLY A 188 -16.34 7.19 1.39
N GLU A 189 -17.23 7.55 0.48
CA GLU A 189 -17.00 7.59 -0.96
C GLU A 189 -16.54 9.00 -1.39
N LEU A 190 -15.59 9.05 -2.31
CA LEU A 190 -15.07 10.26 -2.93
C LEU A 190 -15.78 10.51 -4.26
N ASP A 191 -15.65 11.73 -4.79
CA ASP A 191 -16.21 12.09 -6.12
C ASP A 191 -15.65 11.25 -7.28
N SER A 192 -14.55 10.51 -7.05
CA SER A 192 -13.95 9.58 -8.00
C SER A 192 -14.48 8.15 -7.90
N ASP A 193 -15.54 7.92 -7.11
CA ASP A 193 -16.09 6.61 -6.74
C ASP A 193 -15.11 5.71 -5.95
N SER A 194 -13.92 6.23 -5.62
CA SER A 194 -12.99 5.58 -4.68
C SER A 194 -13.51 5.72 -3.25
N PHE A 195 -13.29 4.73 -2.39
CA PHE A 195 -13.80 4.78 -1.02
C PHE A 195 -12.75 4.44 0.04
N LEU A 196 -12.96 4.97 1.24
CA LEU A 196 -12.10 4.74 2.39
C LEU A 196 -12.40 3.36 2.99
N ALA A 197 -11.60 2.37 2.65
CA ALA A 197 -11.80 0.97 3.06
C ALA A 197 -11.47 0.76 4.55
N GLU A 198 -10.31 1.24 4.98
CA GLU A 198 -9.82 1.04 6.35
C GLU A 198 -9.10 2.30 6.86
N ILE A 199 -9.12 2.47 8.18
CA ILE A 199 -8.31 3.50 8.86
C ILE A 199 -7.50 2.81 9.96
N HIS A 200 -6.17 2.84 9.85
CA HIS A 200 -5.29 2.36 10.91
C HIS A 200 -4.82 3.53 11.77
N ILE A 201 -5.04 3.44 13.07
CA ILE A 201 -4.59 4.45 14.04
C ILE A 201 -3.54 3.79 14.93
N HIS A 202 -2.30 4.24 14.83
CA HIS A 202 -1.19 3.80 15.67
C HIS A 202 -0.91 4.86 16.73
N ASN A 203 -1.10 4.52 18.00
CA ASN A 203 -0.63 5.35 19.11
C ASN A 203 0.85 5.02 19.37
N LEU A 204 1.75 5.83 18.80
CA LEU A 204 3.19 5.58 18.87
C LEU A 204 3.76 5.80 20.27
N SER A 205 3.14 6.69 21.06
CA SER A 205 3.54 6.93 22.46
C SER A 205 3.23 5.75 23.38
N LYS A 206 2.13 5.04 23.13
CA LYS A 206 1.65 3.93 23.97
C LYS A 206 1.88 2.54 23.36
N GLY A 207 2.36 2.47 22.12
CA GLY A 207 2.74 1.23 21.45
C GLY A 207 1.57 0.31 21.09
N TYR A 208 0.38 0.86 20.80
CA TYR A 208 -0.76 0.07 20.34
C TYR A 208 -1.32 0.60 19.02
N SER A 209 -2.10 -0.23 18.35
CA SER A 209 -2.73 0.11 17.07
C SER A 209 -4.18 -0.36 17.05
N LEU A 210 -5.00 0.35 16.29
CA LEU A 210 -6.40 0.05 16.06
C LEU A 210 -6.67 0.12 14.56
N THR A 211 -7.47 -0.81 14.05
CA THR A 211 -8.09 -0.70 12.73
C THR A 211 -9.56 -0.38 12.91
N LEU A 212 -10.01 0.67 12.24
CA LEU A 212 -11.41 1.02 12.07
C LEU A 212 -11.88 0.44 10.74
#